data_AF-A0A6M1LWC3-F1
#
_entry.id   AF-A0A6M1LWC3-F1
#
_cell.length_a   1.000
_cell.length_b   1.000
_cell.length_c   1.000
_cell.angle_alpha   90.00
_cell.angle_beta   90.00
_cell.angle_gamma   90.00
#
_symmetry.space_group_name_H-M   'P 1'
#
loop_
_entity.id
_entity.type
_entity.pdbx_description
1 polymer ?
#
loop_
_entity_poly.entity_id
_entity_poly.type
_entity_poly.pdbx_seq_one_letter_code
_entity_poly.pdbx_strand_id
1 'polypeptide(L)'
;MPDWPGPALVEESPSTAALIRGDLERLRREMRDEIHETVQGRTAPEAASLGEAARAGTALPQDASLPQEASPSREASLFPEAPLPQSASPLPEMSPPQDLALPEVAALPEETEDGRVIFGDKKVPRTLVETIVRAAREADVDPVYLMALADKESSFQPSVRAATSTAEGLFQFLTGTWLELLRSFGAKHGFAAEAELIEKRGGTLVVLKEADRRRVLALRRDPYVASLMAGEMMKRDRTRVEQRLGRDLKPTECYFAHFLGAASAGKFMEMTVEKPHQPAQASFRAAARANRSLFFRREGRKTRSLTVAEVYDRLDGMIDQRLDQYQPVAAIAEQIDTRRPNEAPPAALSQLP
;
A
#
# COMPACT_ATOMS: atom_id res chain seq x y z
N MET A 1 -17.11 11.73 -8.84
CA MET A 1 -15.85 11.78 -8.09
C MET A 1 -14.74 11.38 -9.05
N PRO A 2 -13.54 11.98 -9.05
CA PRO A 2 -12.51 11.55 -9.98
C PRO A 2 -11.93 10.20 -9.53
N ASP A 3 -11.95 9.21 -10.42
CA ASP A 3 -11.24 7.94 -10.27
C ASP A 3 -9.80 8.22 -9.84
N TRP A 4 -9.43 7.73 -8.66
CA TRP A 4 -8.11 7.94 -8.08
C TRP A 4 -7.16 6.81 -8.49
N PRO A 5 -6.17 7.05 -9.37
CA PRO A 5 -5.26 6.03 -9.87
C PRO A 5 -4.10 5.69 -8.91
N GLY A 6 -4.16 6.11 -7.63
CA GLY A 6 -3.06 5.92 -6.67
C GLY A 6 -1.89 6.90 -6.87
N PRO A 7 -1.02 7.09 -5.87
CA PRO A 7 0.14 7.94 -5.97
C PRO A 7 1.19 7.24 -6.82
N ALA A 8 1.75 7.93 -7.82
CA ALA A 8 2.93 7.44 -8.51
C ALA A 8 4.10 7.39 -7.51
N LEU A 9 4.61 6.17 -7.26
CA LEU A 9 5.74 5.89 -6.36
C LEU A 9 7.03 6.51 -6.92
N VAL A 10 7.75 7.27 -6.10
CA VAL A 10 9.10 7.80 -6.42
C VAL A 10 10.12 7.27 -5.40
N GLU A 11 10.93 6.30 -5.87
CA GLU A 11 12.30 5.80 -5.53
C GLU A 11 12.71 5.52 -4.06
N GLU A 12 13.40 4.41 -3.68
CA GLU A 12 14.50 3.65 -4.32
C GLU A 12 14.49 2.10 -4.15
N SER A 13 15.46 1.41 -4.79
CA SER A 13 15.46 0.11 -5.54
C SER A 13 15.89 -1.19 -4.80
N PRO A 14 15.72 -2.41 -5.40
CA PRO A 14 15.16 -2.75 -6.73
C PRO A 14 13.72 -3.24 -6.61
N SER A 15 12.81 -3.08 -7.55
CA SER A 15 12.82 -2.56 -8.91
C SER A 15 11.37 -2.14 -9.14
N THR A 16 11.11 -0.84 -9.34
CA THR A 16 9.85 -0.21 -9.83
C THR A 16 10.19 1.14 -10.49
N ALA A 17 11.22 1.80 -9.97
CA ALA A 17 11.74 3.09 -10.42
C ALA A 17 12.30 3.16 -11.86
N ALA A 18 12.78 2.05 -12.44
CA ALA A 18 13.39 2.07 -13.78
C ALA A 18 12.37 2.22 -14.92
N LEU A 19 11.09 1.96 -14.66
CA LEU A 19 10.07 1.78 -15.70
C LEU A 19 9.37 3.09 -16.05
N ILE A 20 9.14 3.94 -15.06
CA ILE A 20 8.47 5.24 -15.25
C ILE A 20 9.40 6.24 -15.95
N ARG A 21 10.72 6.14 -15.73
CA ARG A 21 11.70 7.09 -16.27
C ARG A 21 11.89 6.93 -17.78
N GLY A 22 11.88 5.69 -18.29
CA GLY A 22 11.99 5.40 -19.72
C GLY A 22 10.78 5.89 -20.53
N ASP A 23 9.58 5.82 -19.95
CA ASP A 23 8.32 6.20 -20.60
C ASP A 23 8.15 7.69 -20.71
N LEU A 24 8.45 8.40 -19.63
CA LEU A 24 8.41 9.85 -19.62
C LEU A 24 9.45 10.45 -20.56
N GLU A 25 10.59 9.79 -20.78
CA GLU A 25 11.60 10.26 -21.74
C GLU A 25 11.26 9.91 -23.19
N ARG A 26 10.60 8.78 -23.45
CA ARG A 26 10.13 8.38 -24.79
C ARG A 26 8.95 9.24 -25.23
N LEU A 27 7.95 9.43 -24.37
CA LEU A 27 6.82 10.33 -24.62
C LEU A 27 7.28 11.79 -24.78
N ARG A 28 8.30 12.24 -24.02
CA ARG A 28 8.92 13.56 -24.22
C ARG A 28 9.78 13.67 -25.47
N ARG A 29 10.25 12.57 -26.06
CA ARG A 29 10.95 12.58 -27.36
C ARG A 29 9.93 12.63 -28.48
N GLU A 30 8.93 11.76 -28.46
CA GLU A 30 7.82 11.74 -29.41
C GLU A 30 7.06 13.08 -29.46
N MET A 31 6.73 13.66 -28.30
CA MET A 31 6.13 15.00 -28.24
C MET A 31 7.09 16.12 -28.65
N ARG A 32 8.41 15.94 -28.50
CA ARG A 32 9.38 16.94 -29.00
C ARG A 32 9.54 16.86 -30.50
N ASP A 33 9.48 15.67 -31.08
CA ASP A 33 9.59 15.44 -32.52
C ASP A 33 8.32 15.91 -33.24
N GLU A 34 7.12 15.68 -32.68
CA GLU A 34 5.85 16.27 -33.16
C GLU A 34 5.83 17.81 -33.07
N ILE A 35 6.40 18.37 -32.00
CA ILE A 35 6.54 19.82 -31.85
C ILE A 35 7.61 20.36 -32.80
N HIS A 36 8.69 19.63 -33.11
CA HIS A 36 9.70 20.07 -34.07
C HIS A 36 9.17 20.08 -35.51
N GLU A 37 8.32 19.12 -35.87
CA GLU A 37 7.59 19.12 -37.16
C GLU A 37 6.58 20.27 -37.26
N THR A 38 5.97 20.67 -36.13
CA THR A 38 5.02 21.78 -36.07
C THR A 38 5.70 23.16 -35.98
N VAL A 39 6.93 23.23 -35.44
CA VAL A 39 7.66 24.49 -35.17
C VAL A 39 8.64 24.89 -36.28
N GLN A 40 9.04 23.98 -37.18
CA GLN A 40 9.73 24.40 -38.42
C GLN A 40 8.87 25.29 -39.34
N GLY A 41 7.58 25.49 -39.01
CA GLY A 41 6.71 26.47 -39.66
C GLY A 41 6.71 27.89 -39.06
N ARG A 42 7.39 28.20 -37.94
CA ARG A 42 7.36 29.56 -37.34
C ARG A 42 8.69 30.02 -36.76
N THR A 43 9.15 31.15 -37.31
CA THR A 43 10.43 31.85 -37.14
C THR A 43 10.66 32.48 -35.74
N ALA A 44 11.96 32.57 -35.38
CA ALA A 44 12.58 33.26 -34.23
C ALA A 44 12.46 34.82 -34.31
N PRO A 45 12.99 35.70 -33.39
CA PRO A 45 14.18 35.52 -32.51
C PRO A 45 14.25 36.20 -31.10
N GLU A 46 15.34 35.83 -30.39
CA GLU A 46 16.33 36.60 -29.56
C GLU A 46 16.20 37.09 -28.08
N ALA A 47 17.37 36.95 -27.40
CA ALA A 47 18.02 37.72 -26.30
C ALA A 47 17.70 37.37 -24.81
N ALA A 48 18.62 36.79 -24.01
CA ALA A 48 19.74 37.37 -23.20
C ALA A 48 19.30 37.67 -21.73
N SER A 49 20.05 37.56 -20.61
CA SER A 49 21.40 37.11 -20.20
C SER A 49 21.53 37.26 -18.65
N LEU A 50 22.46 36.52 -18.00
CA LEU A 50 23.26 36.87 -16.77
C LEU A 50 22.53 37.07 -15.41
N GLY A 51 23.07 36.80 -14.21
CA GLY A 51 24.39 36.38 -13.72
C GLY A 51 24.46 36.37 -12.17
N GLU A 52 25.35 35.53 -11.63
CA GLU A 52 26.28 35.69 -10.47
C GLU A 52 25.89 35.95 -8.99
N ALA A 53 26.56 35.13 -8.12
CA ALA A 53 27.35 35.47 -6.90
C ALA A 53 26.63 36.00 -5.62
N ALA A 54 27.07 35.82 -4.37
CA ALA A 54 28.12 35.06 -3.66
C ALA A 54 27.90 35.16 -2.12
N ARG A 55 28.51 34.23 -1.34
CA ARG A 55 29.28 34.34 -0.06
C ARG A 55 28.88 35.39 1.02
N ALA A 56 29.15 35.28 2.33
CA ALA A 56 29.72 34.30 3.26
C ALA A 56 29.62 34.88 4.70
N GLY A 57 29.84 34.02 5.72
CA GLY A 57 30.43 34.36 7.03
C GLY A 57 29.46 34.56 8.21
N THR A 58 29.80 34.36 9.49
CA THR A 58 30.98 33.83 10.21
C THR A 58 30.61 33.78 11.72
N ALA A 59 31.11 32.76 12.43
CA ALA A 59 31.51 32.69 13.86
C ALA A 59 30.53 32.63 15.06
N LEU A 60 30.90 31.68 15.95
CA LEU A 60 30.58 31.45 17.38
C LEU A 60 31.44 32.37 18.31
N PRO A 61 31.26 32.41 19.66
CA PRO A 61 31.73 31.39 20.65
C PRO A 61 30.67 31.05 21.75
N GLN A 62 30.57 29.84 22.34
CA GLN A 62 31.27 29.18 23.47
C GLN A 62 31.22 29.84 24.87
N ASP A 63 30.54 29.18 25.82
CA ASP A 63 31.00 28.66 27.16
C ASP A 63 29.77 28.32 28.05
N ALA A 64 29.52 27.06 28.45
CA ALA A 64 30.09 26.28 29.55
C ALA A 64 29.53 26.64 30.95
N SER A 65 28.77 25.71 31.56
CA SER A 65 28.88 25.23 32.96
C SER A 65 27.56 24.61 33.51
N LEU A 66 27.63 23.32 33.85
CA LEU A 66 26.83 22.59 34.87
C LEU A 66 27.69 22.54 36.17
N PRO A 67 27.33 21.89 37.31
CA PRO A 67 26.14 21.06 37.64
C PRO A 67 25.54 21.34 39.05
N GLN A 68 24.42 20.70 39.42
CA GLN A 68 24.36 19.84 40.63
C GLN A 68 23.01 19.14 40.87
N GLU A 69 23.15 17.93 41.40
CA GLU A 69 22.15 16.96 41.86
C GLU A 69 21.38 17.41 43.11
N ALA A 70 20.16 16.89 43.30
CA ALA A 70 19.75 16.19 44.53
C ALA A 70 18.26 15.77 44.47
N SER A 71 18.01 14.48 44.59
CA SER A 71 16.83 13.90 45.27
C SER A 71 17.36 13.30 46.60
N PRO A 72 16.57 13.09 47.67
CA PRO A 72 15.59 11.99 47.69
C PRO A 72 14.40 12.12 48.70
N SER A 73 13.59 11.04 48.70
CA SER A 73 12.77 10.51 49.82
C SER A 73 11.33 11.04 49.91
N ARG A 74 10.29 10.24 49.64
CA ARG A 74 9.77 9.01 50.31
C ARG A 74 8.92 9.38 51.53
N GLU A 75 7.61 9.21 51.42
CA GLU A 75 6.76 8.87 52.56
C GLU A 75 5.45 8.19 52.11
N ALA A 76 5.27 6.97 52.61
CA ALA A 76 4.02 6.26 52.65
C ALA A 76 3.36 6.55 54.01
N SER A 77 2.05 6.65 54.07
CA SER A 77 1.29 6.51 55.33
C SER A 77 -0.13 6.04 55.06
N LEU A 78 -0.48 4.99 55.79
CA LEU A 78 -1.79 4.35 55.94
C LEU A 78 -2.73 5.22 56.79
N PHE A 79 -4.05 5.18 56.59
CA PHE A 79 -5.12 4.56 57.43
C PHE A 79 -6.38 5.48 57.32
N PRO A 80 -7.59 5.15 57.79
CA PRO A 80 -8.27 3.86 57.99
C PRO A 80 -9.71 3.81 57.40
N GLU A 81 -10.35 2.67 57.61
CA GLU A 81 -11.74 2.25 57.34
C GLU A 81 -12.80 2.95 58.23
N ALA A 82 -13.99 3.27 57.66
CA ALA A 82 -15.22 3.65 58.39
C ALA A 82 -16.47 3.59 57.46
N PRO A 83 -17.73 3.56 57.95
CA PRO A 83 -18.71 2.52 57.61
C PRO A 83 -19.93 2.97 56.75
N LEU A 84 -20.68 1.98 56.29
CA LEU A 84 -21.95 2.05 55.56
C LEU A 84 -23.07 2.83 56.31
N PRO A 85 -23.99 3.46 55.56
CA PRO A 85 -25.39 3.54 55.97
C PRO A 85 -26.33 2.77 55.02
N GLN A 86 -27.24 2.03 55.62
CA GLN A 86 -28.42 1.43 54.97
C GLN A 86 -29.47 2.51 54.72
N SER A 87 -30.06 2.52 53.52
CA SER A 87 -31.49 2.80 53.33
C SER A 87 -31.91 2.25 51.97
N ALA A 88 -32.68 1.16 52.01
CA ALA A 88 -33.23 0.52 50.83
C ALA A 88 -34.40 1.36 50.27
N SER A 89 -34.25 1.75 49.00
CA SER A 89 -35.29 2.26 48.11
C SER A 89 -35.21 1.45 46.81
N PRO A 90 -36.31 1.32 46.06
CA PRO A 90 -36.73 0.08 45.42
C PRO A 90 -35.85 -0.36 44.26
N LEU A 91 -35.84 -1.68 44.02
CA LEU A 91 -35.15 -2.36 42.93
C LEU A 91 -35.36 -1.60 41.60
N PRO A 92 -34.29 -1.28 40.85
CA PRO A 92 -34.45 -0.79 39.49
C PRO A 92 -35.12 -1.90 38.67
N GLU A 93 -36.14 -1.54 37.91
CA GLU A 93 -36.69 -2.38 36.84
C GLU A 93 -35.54 -2.99 36.06
N MET A 94 -35.52 -4.32 36.01
CA MET A 94 -34.67 -5.05 35.09
C MET A 94 -35.06 -4.61 33.68
N SER A 95 -34.30 -3.68 33.13
CA SER A 95 -34.27 -3.45 31.68
C SER A 95 -34.13 -4.82 31.01
N PRO A 96 -34.89 -5.10 29.93
CA PRO A 96 -34.67 -6.33 29.18
C PRO A 96 -33.19 -6.41 28.79
N PRO A 97 -32.59 -7.62 28.75
CA PRO A 97 -31.20 -7.75 28.36
C PRO A 97 -31.02 -7.00 27.04
N GLN A 98 -30.12 -6.01 27.06
CA GLN A 98 -29.68 -5.33 25.85
C GLN A 98 -29.33 -6.42 24.86
N ASP A 99 -29.95 -6.34 23.69
CA ASP A 99 -29.79 -7.28 22.60
C ASP A 99 -28.37 -7.81 22.62
N LEU A 100 -28.22 -9.13 22.83
CA LEU A 100 -27.05 -9.83 22.36
C LEU A 100 -27.00 -9.48 20.88
N ALA A 101 -26.19 -8.48 20.53
CA ALA A 101 -25.89 -8.14 19.17
C ALA A 101 -25.26 -9.40 18.60
N LEU A 102 -26.09 -10.23 17.98
CA LEU A 102 -25.66 -11.26 17.07
C LEU A 102 -24.66 -10.55 16.15
N PRO A 103 -23.48 -11.13 15.89
CA PRO A 103 -22.53 -10.52 14.97
C PRO A 103 -23.33 -10.12 13.73
N GLU A 104 -23.27 -8.83 13.38
CA GLU A 104 -23.98 -8.30 12.22
C GLU A 104 -23.58 -9.20 11.07
N VAL A 105 -24.51 -10.07 10.65
CA VAL A 105 -24.23 -11.04 9.61
C VAL A 105 -24.00 -10.21 8.38
N ALA A 106 -22.74 -9.98 8.05
CA ALA A 106 -22.35 -9.16 6.91
C ALA A 106 -23.10 -9.73 5.71
N ALA A 107 -24.02 -8.93 5.16
CA ALA A 107 -24.86 -9.37 4.06
C ALA A 107 -23.93 -9.83 2.93
N LEU A 108 -24.23 -10.97 2.32
CA LEU A 108 -23.47 -11.42 1.17
C LEU A 108 -23.53 -10.34 0.08
N PRO A 109 -22.41 -10.11 -0.62
CA PRO A 109 -22.42 -9.17 -1.72
C PRO A 109 -23.41 -9.61 -2.81
N GLU A 110 -23.97 -8.63 -3.50
CA GLU A 110 -24.85 -8.89 -4.64
C GLU A 110 -24.11 -9.66 -5.74
N GLU A 111 -24.82 -10.56 -6.40
CA GLU A 111 -24.30 -11.38 -7.49
C GLU A 111 -25.16 -11.24 -8.73
N THR A 112 -24.51 -11.17 -9.88
CA THR A 112 -25.17 -11.21 -11.18
C THR A 112 -25.52 -12.65 -11.56
N GLU A 113 -26.50 -12.82 -12.46
CA GLU A 113 -26.91 -14.15 -12.96
C GLU A 113 -25.74 -14.92 -13.61
N ASP A 114 -24.76 -14.22 -14.20
CA ASP A 114 -23.55 -14.81 -14.79
C ASP A 114 -22.45 -15.13 -13.77
N GLY A 115 -22.75 -15.09 -12.46
CA GLY A 115 -21.83 -15.53 -11.40
C GLY A 115 -20.71 -14.54 -11.09
N ARG A 116 -20.96 -13.22 -11.23
CA ARG A 116 -20.03 -12.17 -10.83
C ARG A 116 -20.51 -11.49 -9.56
N VAL A 117 -19.60 -11.29 -8.63
CA VAL A 117 -19.82 -10.55 -7.39
C VAL A 117 -19.66 -9.05 -7.68
N ILE A 118 -20.59 -8.25 -7.16
CA ILE A 118 -20.63 -6.80 -7.36
C ILE A 118 -19.98 -6.09 -6.17
N PHE A 119 -19.01 -5.21 -6.46
CA PHE A 119 -18.36 -4.33 -5.49
C PHE A 119 -18.38 -2.90 -6.03
N GLY A 120 -19.40 -2.12 -5.67
CA GLY A 120 -19.62 -0.80 -6.25
C GLY A 120 -19.81 -0.86 -7.77
N ASP A 121 -18.90 -0.27 -8.54
CA ASP A 121 -18.89 -0.30 -10.00
C ASP A 121 -18.20 -1.55 -10.59
N LYS A 122 -17.54 -2.36 -9.75
CA LYS A 122 -16.78 -3.53 -10.19
C LYS A 122 -17.64 -4.78 -10.18
N LYS A 123 -17.44 -5.61 -11.22
CA LYS A 123 -18.03 -6.95 -11.34
C LYS A 123 -16.91 -7.96 -11.49
N VAL A 124 -16.71 -8.79 -10.48
CA VAL A 124 -15.58 -9.72 -10.40
C VAL A 124 -16.10 -11.16 -10.46
N PRO A 125 -15.54 -12.05 -11.31
CA PRO A 125 -15.94 -13.45 -11.30
C PRO A 125 -15.86 -14.05 -9.89
N ARG A 126 -16.91 -14.73 -9.43
CA ARG A 126 -16.95 -15.33 -8.09
C ARG A 126 -15.75 -16.24 -7.82
N THR A 127 -15.35 -17.01 -8.81
CA THR A 127 -14.17 -17.90 -8.74
C THR A 127 -12.88 -17.14 -8.46
N LEU A 128 -12.70 -15.94 -9.02
CA LEU A 128 -11.53 -15.10 -8.78
C LEU A 128 -11.57 -14.52 -7.36
N VAL A 129 -12.74 -14.07 -6.89
CA VAL A 129 -12.93 -13.60 -5.51
C VAL A 129 -12.54 -14.70 -4.52
N GLU A 130 -13.10 -15.90 -4.69
CA GLU A 130 -12.80 -17.05 -3.82
C GLU A 130 -11.32 -17.43 -3.88
N THR A 131 -10.68 -17.33 -5.05
CA THR A 131 -9.24 -17.59 -5.19
C THR A 131 -8.40 -16.60 -4.38
N ILE A 132 -8.70 -15.31 -4.47
CA ILE A 132 -8.02 -14.25 -3.70
C ILE A 132 -8.23 -14.47 -2.20
N VAL A 133 -9.46 -14.77 -1.78
CA VAL A 133 -9.81 -14.99 -0.37
C VAL A 133 -9.10 -16.21 0.22
N ARG A 134 -9.04 -17.33 -0.53
CA ARG A 134 -8.31 -18.53 -0.11
C ARG A 134 -6.81 -18.24 0.07
N ALA A 135 -6.21 -17.52 -0.87
CA ALA A 135 -4.81 -17.14 -0.78
C ALA A 135 -4.54 -16.13 0.34
N ALA A 136 -5.45 -15.18 0.59
CA ALA A 136 -5.37 -14.23 1.70
C ALA A 136 -5.29 -14.97 3.05
N ARG A 137 -6.17 -15.95 3.23
CA ARG A 137 -6.20 -16.80 4.43
C ARG A 137 -4.92 -17.63 4.60
N GLU A 138 -4.47 -18.29 3.54
CA GLU A 138 -3.22 -19.08 3.56
C GLU A 138 -1.99 -18.21 3.88
N ALA A 139 -1.98 -16.97 3.36
CA ALA A 139 -0.95 -15.99 3.64
C ALA A 139 -1.17 -15.24 4.97
N ASP A 140 -2.23 -15.51 5.73
CA ASP A 140 -2.60 -14.81 6.98
C ASP A 140 -2.66 -13.27 6.81
N VAL A 141 -3.42 -12.83 5.80
CA VAL A 141 -3.67 -11.41 5.50
C VAL A 141 -5.16 -11.16 5.25
N ASP A 142 -5.57 -9.90 5.40
CA ASP A 142 -6.95 -9.49 5.19
C ASP A 142 -7.38 -9.65 3.71
N PRO A 143 -8.42 -10.44 3.40
CA PRO A 143 -8.93 -10.60 2.04
C PRO A 143 -9.51 -9.30 1.46
N VAL A 144 -10.11 -8.43 2.28
CA VAL A 144 -10.59 -7.10 1.85
C VAL A 144 -9.43 -6.33 1.23
N TYR A 145 -8.26 -6.45 1.86
CA TYR A 145 -7.08 -5.77 1.39
C TYR A 145 -6.58 -6.29 0.05
N LEU A 146 -6.45 -7.62 -0.10
CA LEU A 146 -6.00 -8.18 -1.38
C LEU A 146 -6.97 -7.87 -2.52
N MET A 147 -8.27 -7.79 -2.25
CA MET A 147 -9.27 -7.35 -3.23
C MET A 147 -9.05 -5.89 -3.65
N ALA A 148 -8.89 -4.98 -2.69
CA ALA A 148 -8.60 -3.57 -2.96
C ALA A 148 -7.32 -3.38 -3.77
N LEU A 149 -6.31 -4.19 -3.50
CA LEU A 149 -5.02 -4.17 -4.21
C LEU A 149 -5.14 -4.74 -5.63
N ALA A 150 -5.82 -5.87 -5.81
CA ALA A 150 -6.03 -6.48 -7.13
C ALA A 150 -6.80 -5.55 -8.08
N ASP A 151 -7.83 -4.86 -7.60
CA ASP A 151 -8.51 -3.84 -8.40
C ASP A 151 -7.56 -2.70 -8.77
N LYS A 152 -6.69 -2.30 -7.83
CA LYS A 152 -5.81 -1.15 -7.99
C LYS A 152 -4.76 -1.38 -9.06
N GLU A 153 -4.20 -2.58 -9.07
CA GLU A 153 -3.06 -2.95 -9.91
C GLU A 153 -3.50 -3.40 -11.31
N SER A 154 -4.60 -4.15 -11.41
CA SER A 154 -5.00 -4.75 -12.69
C SER A 154 -6.48 -4.61 -13.03
N SER A 155 -7.28 -4.02 -12.14
CA SER A 155 -8.75 -4.11 -12.22
C SER A 155 -9.22 -5.56 -12.35
N PHE A 156 -8.63 -6.44 -11.54
CA PHE A 156 -8.90 -7.88 -11.52
C PHE A 156 -8.58 -8.63 -12.82
N GLN A 157 -7.57 -8.19 -13.58
CA GLN A 157 -7.14 -8.85 -14.82
C GLN A 157 -5.85 -9.67 -14.59
N PRO A 158 -5.93 -11.01 -14.45
CA PRO A 158 -4.76 -11.81 -14.07
C PRO A 158 -3.70 -11.97 -15.16
N SER A 159 -4.00 -11.61 -16.40
CA SER A 159 -3.08 -11.75 -17.55
C SER A 159 -2.59 -10.41 -18.09
N VAL A 160 -2.98 -9.28 -17.49
CA VAL A 160 -2.60 -7.97 -17.99
C VAL A 160 -1.11 -7.73 -17.76
N ARG A 161 -0.46 -7.18 -18.79
CA ARG A 161 0.94 -6.79 -18.76
C ARG A 161 1.06 -5.31 -19.04
N ALA A 162 1.84 -4.62 -18.22
CA ALA A 162 2.14 -3.22 -18.45
C ALA A 162 2.96 -3.05 -19.75
N ALA A 163 2.59 -2.08 -20.58
CA ALA A 163 3.20 -1.88 -21.89
C ALA A 163 4.70 -1.51 -21.83
N THR A 164 5.12 -0.96 -20.71
CA THR A 164 6.41 -0.28 -20.59
C THR A 164 7.33 -0.89 -19.54
N SER A 165 6.88 -2.01 -18.99
CA SER A 165 7.31 -2.51 -17.71
C SER A 165 7.34 -4.03 -17.76
N THR A 166 8.05 -4.63 -16.80
CA THR A 166 7.97 -6.08 -16.61
C THR A 166 6.77 -6.49 -15.77
N ALA A 167 5.95 -5.52 -15.34
CA ALA A 167 4.79 -5.74 -14.48
C ALA A 167 3.76 -6.58 -15.23
N GLU A 168 3.30 -7.61 -14.54
CA GLU A 168 2.40 -8.59 -15.12
C GLU A 168 1.55 -9.22 -14.02
N GLY A 169 0.31 -9.52 -14.38
CA GLY A 169 -0.61 -10.27 -13.54
C GLY A 169 -1.46 -9.43 -12.60
N LEU A 170 -2.19 -10.14 -11.73
CA LEU A 170 -3.22 -9.57 -10.86
C LEU A 170 -2.71 -8.41 -9.97
N PHE A 171 -1.45 -8.51 -9.53
CA PHE A 171 -0.77 -7.54 -8.66
C PHE A 171 0.41 -6.83 -9.34
N GLN A 172 0.50 -6.89 -10.67
CA GLN A 172 1.50 -6.18 -11.47
C GLN A 172 2.95 -6.37 -10.99
N PHE A 173 3.31 -7.59 -10.58
CA PHE A 173 4.64 -7.88 -10.08
C PHE A 173 5.72 -7.67 -11.13
N LEU A 174 6.79 -6.98 -10.74
CA LEU A 174 8.00 -6.82 -11.54
C LEU A 174 8.89 -8.05 -11.46
N THR A 175 9.69 -8.30 -12.51
CA THR A 175 10.53 -9.50 -12.59
C THR A 175 11.42 -9.65 -11.35
N GLY A 176 12.11 -8.57 -10.94
CA GLY A 176 13.02 -8.62 -9.79
C GLY A 176 12.30 -8.92 -8.47
N THR A 177 11.21 -8.19 -8.20
CA THR A 177 10.37 -8.37 -7.01
C THR A 177 9.76 -9.76 -6.95
N TRP A 178 9.28 -10.26 -8.09
CA TRP A 178 8.73 -11.61 -8.19
C TRP A 178 9.76 -12.68 -7.83
N LEU A 179 10.96 -12.58 -8.40
CA LEU A 179 12.03 -13.54 -8.09
C LEU A 179 12.45 -13.46 -6.62
N GLU A 180 12.44 -12.28 -6.00
CA GLU A 180 12.72 -12.13 -4.57
C GLU A 180 11.65 -12.83 -3.71
N LEU A 181 10.38 -12.56 -3.99
CA LEU A 181 9.25 -13.14 -3.24
C LEU A 181 9.20 -14.65 -3.41
N LEU A 182 9.25 -15.15 -4.64
CA LEU A 182 9.16 -16.59 -4.90
C LEU A 182 10.35 -17.34 -4.32
N ARG A 183 11.56 -16.77 -4.38
CA ARG A 183 12.73 -17.37 -3.72
C ARG A 183 12.59 -17.41 -2.20
N SER A 184 12.00 -16.37 -1.60
CA SER A 184 11.92 -16.24 -0.14
C SER A 184 10.76 -17.04 0.45
N PHE A 185 9.63 -17.13 -0.27
CA PHE A 185 8.37 -17.64 0.26
C PHE A 185 7.76 -18.77 -0.59
N GLY A 186 8.27 -19.04 -1.79
CA GLY A 186 7.71 -20.06 -2.68
C GLY A 186 7.68 -21.44 -2.04
N ALA A 187 8.77 -21.84 -1.36
CA ALA A 187 8.83 -23.14 -0.66
C ALA A 187 7.76 -23.31 0.42
N LYS A 188 7.42 -22.24 1.16
CA LYS A 188 6.35 -22.24 2.18
C LYS A 188 5.00 -22.60 1.56
N HIS A 189 4.80 -22.23 0.30
CA HIS A 189 3.53 -22.33 -0.42
C HIS A 189 3.52 -23.43 -1.49
N GLY A 190 4.44 -24.41 -1.41
CA GLY A 190 4.49 -25.55 -2.33
C GLY A 190 5.27 -25.33 -3.63
N PHE A 191 5.92 -24.18 -3.81
CA PHE A 191 6.73 -23.81 -4.99
C PHE A 191 8.23 -23.92 -4.72
N ALA A 192 8.65 -24.93 -3.96
CA ALA A 192 10.06 -25.13 -3.62
C ALA A 192 10.92 -25.37 -4.87
N ALA A 193 10.42 -26.17 -5.82
CA ALA A 193 11.12 -26.46 -7.06
C ALA A 193 11.36 -25.20 -7.91
N GLU A 194 10.40 -24.27 -7.98
CA GLU A 194 10.56 -23.00 -8.66
C GLU A 194 11.48 -22.04 -7.91
N ALA A 195 11.39 -22.02 -6.58
CA ALA A 195 12.24 -21.17 -5.73
C ALA A 195 13.72 -21.54 -5.83
N GLU A 196 14.05 -22.84 -5.89
CA GLU A 196 15.43 -23.35 -5.99
C GLU A 196 16.13 -22.97 -7.31
N LEU A 197 15.36 -22.69 -8.37
CA LEU A 197 15.90 -22.26 -9.67
C LEU A 197 16.41 -20.81 -9.67
N ILE A 198 16.11 -20.05 -8.61
CA ILE A 198 16.42 -18.63 -8.51
C ILE A 198 17.75 -18.44 -7.78
N GLU A 199 18.78 -18.09 -8.55
CA GLU A 199 20.14 -17.89 -8.06
C GLU A 199 20.47 -16.41 -7.88
N LYS A 200 21.35 -16.11 -6.89
CA LYS A 200 21.95 -14.78 -6.76
C LYS A 200 23.27 -14.74 -7.53
N ARG A 201 23.36 -13.88 -8.55
CA ARG A 201 24.57 -13.65 -9.36
C ARG A 201 24.89 -12.17 -9.41
N GLY A 202 26.08 -11.78 -8.93
CA GLY A 202 26.53 -10.38 -8.97
C GLY A 202 25.57 -9.39 -8.29
N GLY A 203 24.88 -9.82 -7.22
CA GLY A 203 23.87 -9.00 -6.53
C GLY A 203 22.44 -9.10 -7.06
N THR A 204 22.24 -9.69 -8.24
CA THR A 204 20.93 -9.80 -8.90
C THR A 204 20.37 -11.22 -8.81
N LEU A 205 19.04 -11.35 -8.74
CA LEU A 205 18.36 -12.64 -8.82
C LEU A 205 18.10 -13.03 -10.28
N VAL A 206 18.47 -14.24 -10.65
CA VAL A 206 18.36 -14.76 -12.02
C VAL A 206 17.89 -16.22 -12.02
N VAL A 207 17.27 -16.63 -13.12
CA VAL A 207 16.99 -18.05 -13.44
C VAL A 207 17.79 -18.38 -14.68
N LEU A 208 18.70 -19.36 -14.60
CA LEU A 208 19.74 -19.58 -15.61
C LEU A 208 19.21 -20.15 -16.93
N LYS A 209 18.27 -21.09 -16.85
CA LYS A 209 17.69 -21.75 -18.03
C LYS A 209 16.47 -20.98 -18.49
N GLU A 210 16.39 -20.63 -19.78
CA GLU A 210 15.28 -19.84 -20.30
C GLU A 210 13.91 -20.55 -20.19
N ALA A 211 13.89 -21.88 -20.32
CA ALA A 211 12.66 -22.65 -20.10
C ALA A 211 12.15 -22.53 -18.65
N ASP A 212 13.05 -22.62 -17.67
CA ASP A 212 12.72 -22.46 -16.26
C ASP A 212 12.34 -21.01 -15.94
N ARG A 213 13.06 -20.04 -16.53
CA ARG A 213 12.75 -18.61 -16.38
C ARG A 213 11.33 -18.29 -16.85
N ARG A 214 10.91 -18.83 -18.01
CA ARG A 214 9.54 -18.68 -18.50
C ARG A 214 8.52 -19.31 -17.56
N ARG A 215 8.78 -20.51 -17.03
CA ARG A 215 7.90 -21.18 -16.05
C ARG A 215 7.75 -20.33 -14.79
N VAL A 216 8.87 -19.92 -14.19
CA VAL A 216 8.91 -19.11 -12.97
C VAL A 216 8.16 -17.78 -13.14
N LEU A 217 8.36 -17.08 -14.26
CA LEU A 217 7.70 -15.78 -14.48
C LEU A 217 6.22 -15.91 -14.88
N ALA A 218 5.82 -17.03 -15.49
CA ALA A 218 4.43 -17.27 -15.85
C ALA A 218 3.51 -17.38 -14.63
N LEU A 219 4.03 -17.82 -13.48
CA LEU A 219 3.31 -17.88 -12.22
C LEU A 219 2.76 -16.53 -11.75
N ARG A 220 3.27 -15.39 -12.24
CA ARG A 220 2.67 -14.07 -11.99
C ARG A 220 1.23 -13.94 -12.48
N ARG A 221 0.88 -14.73 -13.51
CA ARG A 221 -0.46 -14.74 -14.09
C ARG A 221 -1.40 -15.74 -13.42
N ASP A 222 -0.89 -16.58 -12.52
CA ASP A 222 -1.71 -17.45 -11.69
C ASP A 222 -2.31 -16.61 -10.54
N PRO A 223 -3.64 -16.42 -10.49
CA PRO A 223 -4.25 -15.56 -9.47
C PRO A 223 -3.99 -16.04 -8.04
N TYR A 224 -3.90 -17.36 -7.82
CA TYR A 224 -3.68 -17.93 -6.50
C TYR A 224 -2.25 -17.68 -6.05
N VAL A 225 -1.26 -18.05 -6.88
CA VAL A 225 0.17 -17.86 -6.55
C VAL A 225 0.52 -16.38 -6.40
N ALA A 226 -0.01 -15.54 -7.29
CA ALA A 226 0.20 -14.10 -7.20
C ALA A 226 -0.41 -13.52 -5.91
N SER A 227 -1.58 -14.00 -5.47
CA SER A 227 -2.21 -13.56 -4.21
C SER A 227 -1.41 -13.99 -2.98
N LEU A 228 -0.87 -15.22 -2.97
CA LEU A 228 0.02 -15.69 -1.91
C LEU A 228 1.26 -14.80 -1.79
N MET A 229 1.92 -14.53 -2.92
CA MET A 229 3.11 -13.67 -2.94
C MET A 229 2.80 -12.22 -2.55
N ALA A 230 1.60 -11.71 -2.88
CA ALA A 230 1.14 -10.39 -2.45
C ALA A 230 0.97 -10.33 -0.93
N GLY A 231 0.33 -11.34 -0.33
CA GLY A 231 0.19 -11.43 1.12
C GLY A 231 1.54 -11.53 1.85
N GLU A 232 2.49 -12.33 1.33
CA GLU A 232 3.84 -12.40 1.90
C GLU A 232 4.62 -11.08 1.75
N MET A 233 4.48 -10.39 0.61
CA MET A 233 5.06 -9.06 0.41
C MET A 233 4.52 -8.05 1.44
N MET A 234 3.21 -8.07 1.70
CA MET A 234 2.57 -7.18 2.67
C MET A 234 3.11 -7.42 4.09
N LYS A 235 3.24 -8.67 4.53
CA LYS A 235 3.80 -8.99 5.86
C LYS A 235 5.26 -8.57 5.98
N ARG A 236 6.07 -8.83 4.96
CA ARG A 236 7.48 -8.41 4.90
C ARG A 236 7.60 -6.89 5.00
N ASP A 237 6.80 -6.17 4.22
CA ASP A 237 6.87 -4.71 4.15
C ASP A 237 6.36 -4.07 5.45
N ARG A 238 5.28 -4.59 6.03
CA ARG A 238 4.83 -4.23 7.39
C ARG A 238 5.96 -4.34 8.40
N THR A 239 6.60 -5.51 8.48
CA THR A 239 7.71 -5.77 9.42
C THR A 239 8.83 -4.76 9.27
N ARG A 240 9.20 -4.40 8.02
CA ARG A 240 10.24 -3.40 7.74
C ARG A 240 9.87 -2.01 8.24
N VAL A 241 8.60 -1.62 8.12
CA VAL A 241 8.14 -0.32 8.63
C VAL A 241 8.07 -0.33 10.16
N GLU A 242 7.55 -1.38 10.78
CA GLU A 242 7.48 -1.50 12.24
C GLU A 242 8.86 -1.42 12.89
N GLN A 243 9.85 -2.12 12.32
CA GLN A 243 11.25 -2.05 12.75
C GLN A 243 11.82 -0.63 12.68
N ARG A 244 11.45 0.12 11.64
CA ARG A 244 11.90 1.51 11.47
C ARG A 244 11.26 2.45 12.48
N LEU A 245 9.97 2.26 12.76
CA LEU A 245 9.21 3.11 13.69
C LEU A 245 9.42 2.74 15.16
N GLY A 246 9.93 1.54 15.44
CA GLY A 246 10.08 1.03 16.81
C GLY A 246 8.75 0.71 17.50
N ARG A 247 7.68 0.51 16.73
CA ARG A 247 6.35 0.14 17.20
C ARG A 247 5.56 -0.60 16.11
N ASP A 248 4.53 -1.32 16.52
CA ASP A 248 3.61 -1.97 15.59
C ASP A 248 2.81 -0.94 14.79
N LEU A 249 2.47 -1.30 13.56
CA LEU A 249 1.58 -0.51 12.71
C LEU A 249 0.13 -0.76 13.09
N LYS A 250 -0.66 0.32 13.13
CA LYS A 250 -2.12 0.22 13.15
C LYS A 250 -2.61 -0.45 11.85
N PRO A 251 -3.83 -1.02 11.83
CA PRO A 251 -4.41 -1.58 10.62
C PRO A 251 -4.38 -0.60 9.44
N THR A 252 -4.89 0.62 9.61
CA THR A 252 -4.85 1.69 8.60
C THR A 252 -3.42 1.96 8.12
N GLU A 253 -2.47 2.04 9.04
CA GLU A 253 -1.06 2.27 8.71
C GLU A 253 -0.43 1.13 7.88
N CYS A 254 -0.87 -0.12 8.05
CA CYS A 254 -0.45 -1.23 7.18
C CYS A 254 -0.85 -0.97 5.72
N TYR A 255 -2.06 -0.46 5.49
CA TYR A 255 -2.54 -0.11 4.15
C TYR A 255 -1.74 1.04 3.53
N PHE A 256 -1.45 2.06 4.34
CA PHE A 256 -0.56 3.15 3.96
C PHE A 256 0.84 2.66 3.57
N ALA A 257 1.39 1.73 4.36
CA ALA A 257 2.76 1.25 4.20
C ALA A 257 3.03 0.66 2.83
N HIS A 258 2.11 -0.14 2.34
CA HIS A 258 2.21 -0.75 1.02
C HIS A 258 1.97 0.27 -0.10
N PHE A 259 0.99 1.16 0.07
CA PHE A 259 0.60 2.10 -0.97
C PHE A 259 1.66 3.17 -1.25
N LEU A 260 2.43 3.55 -0.23
CA LEU A 260 3.56 4.47 -0.37
C LEU A 260 4.90 3.73 -0.58
N GLY A 261 4.92 2.41 -0.32
CA GLY A 261 6.12 1.62 -0.13
C GLY A 261 6.74 1.82 1.25
N ALA A 262 7.32 0.76 1.80
CA ALA A 262 7.78 0.70 3.19
C ALA A 262 8.69 1.88 3.61
N ALA A 263 9.65 2.27 2.76
CA ALA A 263 10.57 3.36 3.07
C ALA A 263 9.88 4.74 3.14
N SER A 264 9.05 5.06 2.14
CA SER A 264 8.31 6.33 2.09
C SER A 264 7.27 6.41 3.20
N ALA A 265 6.60 5.30 3.50
CA ALA A 265 5.63 5.21 4.57
C ALA A 265 6.26 5.44 5.94
N GLY A 266 7.38 4.78 6.24
CA GLY A 266 8.11 5.00 7.49
C GLY A 266 8.51 6.47 7.68
N LYS A 267 9.09 7.08 6.63
CA LYS A 267 9.41 8.52 6.64
C LYS A 267 8.18 9.41 6.82
N PHE A 268 7.07 9.07 6.17
CA PHE A 268 5.83 9.83 6.27
C PHE A 268 5.24 9.75 7.67
N MET A 269 5.21 8.56 8.28
CA MET A 269 4.71 8.33 9.64
C MET A 269 5.58 8.99 10.70
N GLU A 270 6.91 8.96 10.56
CA GLU A 270 7.85 9.75 11.38
C GLU A 270 7.47 11.25 11.33
N MET A 271 7.26 11.78 10.13
CA MET A 271 6.89 13.18 9.92
C MET A 271 5.51 13.54 10.51
N THR A 272 4.54 12.62 10.52
CA THR A 272 3.22 12.85 11.14
C THR A 272 3.35 13.09 12.64
N VAL A 273 4.33 12.46 13.30
CA VAL A 273 4.60 12.65 14.73
C VAL A 273 5.45 13.89 14.97
N GLU A 274 6.59 14.02 14.27
CA GLU A 274 7.56 15.08 14.55
C GLU A 274 7.15 16.46 14.01
N LYS A 275 6.52 16.49 12.83
CA LYS A 275 6.35 17.69 12.01
C LYS A 275 4.95 17.73 11.35
N PRO A 276 3.85 17.52 12.09
CA PRO A 276 2.50 17.40 11.51
C PRO A 276 2.06 18.63 10.73
N HIS A 277 2.48 19.82 11.17
CA HIS A 277 2.06 21.11 10.58
C HIS A 277 2.97 21.59 9.43
N GLN A 278 4.04 20.85 9.08
CA GLN A 278 4.89 21.25 7.96
C GLN A 278 4.20 20.96 6.62
N PRO A 279 4.38 21.80 5.59
CA PRO A 279 3.89 21.51 4.25
C PRO A 279 4.48 20.19 3.73
N ALA A 280 3.63 19.19 3.46
CA ALA A 280 4.07 17.85 3.06
C ALA A 280 4.91 17.86 1.77
N GLN A 281 4.61 18.78 0.85
CA GLN A 281 5.38 18.95 -0.39
C GLN A 281 6.87 19.25 -0.16
N ALA A 282 7.24 19.82 1.01
CA ALA A 282 8.62 20.18 1.30
C ALA A 282 9.50 18.93 1.44
N SER A 283 8.95 17.89 2.09
CA SER A 283 9.62 16.60 2.35
C SER A 283 9.38 15.56 1.24
N PHE A 284 8.31 15.71 0.46
CA PHE A 284 7.87 14.76 -0.57
C PHE A 284 7.68 15.44 -1.94
N ARG A 285 8.67 16.21 -2.41
CA ARG A 285 8.57 17.05 -3.61
C ARG A 285 8.14 16.32 -4.88
N ALA A 286 8.71 15.13 -5.11
CA ALA A 286 8.42 14.35 -6.30
C ALA A 286 7.00 13.76 -6.27
N ALA A 287 6.61 13.19 -5.12
CA ALA A 287 5.24 12.71 -4.90
C ALA A 287 4.22 13.85 -4.99
N ALA A 288 4.53 15.05 -4.48
CA ALA A 288 3.66 16.22 -4.60
C ALA A 288 3.50 16.71 -6.04
N ARG A 289 4.54 16.59 -6.87
CA ARG A 289 4.47 16.87 -8.31
C ARG A 289 3.59 15.87 -9.05
N ALA A 290 3.78 14.58 -8.78
CA ALA A 290 3.01 13.53 -9.43
C ALA A 290 1.53 13.52 -8.96
N ASN A 291 1.30 13.86 -7.70
CA ASN A 291 0.01 13.65 -7.03
C ASN A 291 -0.52 14.97 -6.46
N ARG A 292 -0.68 15.98 -7.32
CA ARG A 292 -1.07 17.34 -6.92
C ARG A 292 -2.36 17.39 -6.11
N SER A 293 -3.35 16.55 -6.41
CA SER A 293 -4.61 16.52 -5.66
C SER A 293 -4.44 16.01 -4.22
N LEU A 294 -3.40 15.22 -3.91
CA LEU A 294 -3.11 14.81 -2.53
C LEU A 294 -2.43 15.90 -1.74
N PHE A 295 -1.44 16.56 -2.33
CA PHE A 295 -0.58 17.49 -1.60
C PHE A 295 -1.10 18.93 -1.56
N PHE A 296 -2.15 19.23 -2.31
CA PHE A 296 -2.68 20.58 -2.44
C PHE A 296 -4.21 20.62 -2.35
N ARG A 297 -4.74 21.77 -1.94
CA ARG A 297 -6.18 22.07 -1.92
C ARG A 297 -6.42 23.43 -2.58
N ARG A 298 -7.48 23.55 -3.36
CA ARG A 298 -7.94 24.85 -3.87
C ARG A 298 -8.72 25.57 -2.79
N GLU A 299 -8.35 26.81 -2.52
CA GLU A 299 -9.05 27.74 -1.63
C GLU A 299 -9.37 29.00 -2.45
N GLY A 300 -10.59 29.05 -2.99
CA GLY A 300 -10.98 30.03 -4.00
C GLY A 300 -10.09 29.96 -5.24
N ARG A 301 -9.43 31.08 -5.57
CA ARG A 301 -8.48 31.16 -6.71
C ARG A 301 -7.05 30.70 -6.36
N LYS A 302 -6.75 30.43 -5.10
CA LYS A 302 -5.40 30.06 -4.64
C LYS A 302 -5.27 28.56 -4.45
N THR A 303 -4.06 28.05 -4.62
CA THR A 303 -3.72 26.65 -4.28
C THR A 303 -2.89 26.67 -3.01
N ARG A 304 -3.40 26.05 -1.95
CA ARG A 304 -2.72 25.89 -0.67
C ARG A 304 -2.04 24.52 -0.62
N SER A 305 -0.81 24.48 -0.11
CA SER A 305 -0.13 23.22 0.21
C SER A 305 -0.71 22.65 1.48
N LEU A 306 -1.01 21.34 1.46
CA LEU A 306 -1.42 20.62 2.64
C LEU A 306 -0.22 20.30 3.54
N THR A 307 -0.50 20.25 4.83
CA THR A 307 0.41 19.81 5.88
C THR A 307 0.55 18.28 5.88
N VAL A 308 1.54 17.73 6.59
CA VAL A 308 1.72 16.27 6.71
C VAL A 308 0.46 15.62 7.29
N ALA A 309 -0.11 16.19 8.36
CA ALA A 309 -1.35 15.70 8.95
C ALA A 309 -2.54 15.75 7.96
N GLU A 310 -2.72 16.87 7.25
CA GLU A 310 -3.81 16.97 6.26
C GLU A 310 -3.65 15.99 5.07
N VAL A 311 -2.40 15.65 4.70
CA VAL A 311 -2.15 14.61 3.68
C VAL A 311 -2.42 13.22 4.25
N TYR A 312 -2.09 12.98 5.52
CA TYR A 312 -2.42 11.73 6.21
C TYR A 312 -3.94 11.53 6.24
N ASP A 313 -4.71 12.47 6.79
CA ASP A 313 -6.17 12.36 6.90
C ASP A 313 -6.84 12.14 5.54
N ARG A 314 -6.31 12.80 4.50
CA ARG A 314 -6.81 12.63 3.13
C ARG A 314 -6.56 11.23 2.60
N LEU A 315 -5.35 10.70 2.80
CA LEU A 315 -5.02 9.34 2.38
C LEU A 315 -5.80 8.29 3.18
N ASP A 316 -6.01 8.53 4.47
CA ASP A 316 -6.76 7.66 5.38
C ASP A 316 -8.19 7.50 4.88
N GLY A 317 -8.91 8.60 4.66
CA GLY A 317 -10.27 8.54 4.12
C GLY A 317 -10.37 7.95 2.71
N MET A 318 -9.32 8.04 1.89
CA MET A 318 -9.28 7.41 0.56
C MET A 318 -9.04 5.90 0.64
N ILE A 319 -8.26 5.46 1.63
CA ILE A 319 -8.06 4.04 1.92
C ILE A 319 -9.36 3.47 2.48
N ASP A 320 -9.96 4.10 3.48
CA ASP A 320 -11.22 3.66 4.10
C ASP A 320 -12.31 3.47 3.05
N GLN A 321 -12.55 4.47 2.20
CA GLN A 321 -13.54 4.36 1.12
C GLN A 321 -13.30 3.15 0.21
N ARG A 322 -12.03 2.83 -0.05
CA ARG A 322 -11.67 1.71 -0.91
C ARG A 322 -11.81 0.36 -0.19
N LEU A 323 -11.50 0.30 1.11
CA LEU A 323 -11.72 -0.89 1.91
C LEU A 323 -13.21 -1.15 2.09
N ASP A 324 -14.00 -0.12 2.36
CA ASP A 324 -15.46 -0.19 2.46
C ASP A 324 -16.09 -0.80 1.20
N GLN A 325 -15.59 -0.46 0.01
CA GLN A 325 -16.06 -1.03 -1.26
C GLN A 325 -15.89 -2.57 -1.31
N TYR A 326 -14.84 -3.11 -0.67
CA TYR A 326 -14.55 -4.55 -0.68
C TYR A 326 -14.88 -5.26 0.62
N GLN A 327 -15.33 -4.53 1.65
CA GLN A 327 -15.73 -5.08 2.95
C GLN A 327 -16.71 -6.26 2.85
N PRO A 328 -17.68 -6.30 1.89
CA PRO A 328 -18.56 -7.45 1.71
C PRO A 328 -17.84 -8.78 1.42
N VAL A 329 -16.56 -8.75 0.99
CA VAL A 329 -15.79 -9.99 0.78
C VAL A 329 -15.54 -10.76 2.09
N ALA A 330 -15.63 -10.08 3.24
CA ALA A 330 -15.52 -10.73 4.55
C ALA A 330 -16.60 -11.82 4.74
N ALA A 331 -17.83 -11.57 4.28
CA ALA A 331 -18.92 -12.55 4.33
C ALA A 331 -18.63 -13.79 3.45
N ILE A 332 -18.03 -13.58 2.27
CA ILE A 332 -17.58 -14.69 1.41
C ILE A 332 -16.46 -15.45 2.10
N ALA A 333 -15.52 -14.75 2.73
CA ALA A 333 -14.44 -15.39 3.47
C ALA A 333 -15.03 -16.35 4.51
N GLU A 334 -15.90 -15.89 5.40
CA GLU A 334 -16.54 -16.72 6.42
C GLU A 334 -17.16 -18.03 5.88
N GLN A 335 -17.67 -18.02 4.65
CA GLN A 335 -18.30 -19.19 4.03
C GLN A 335 -17.34 -20.17 3.35
N ILE A 336 -16.13 -19.75 2.98
CA ILE A 336 -15.19 -20.64 2.33
C ILE A 336 -14.66 -21.68 3.35
N ASP A 337 -15.05 -22.94 3.14
CA ASP A 337 -14.62 -24.10 3.92
C ASP A 337 -13.12 -24.37 3.75
N THR A 338 -12.41 -24.47 4.88
CA THR A 338 -10.96 -24.63 5.00
C THR A 338 -10.43 -26.00 4.59
N ARG A 339 -11.32 -26.96 4.29
CA ARG A 339 -10.95 -28.36 4.04
C ARG A 339 -10.56 -28.72 2.60
N ARG A 340 -10.67 -27.78 1.64
CA ARG A 340 -10.36 -28.05 0.21
C ARG A 340 -9.43 -27.00 -0.42
N PRO A 341 -8.15 -26.95 -0.02
CA PRO A 341 -7.14 -26.11 -0.67
C PRO A 341 -6.79 -26.57 -2.10
N ASN A 342 -7.11 -27.82 -2.47
CA ASN A 342 -6.65 -28.47 -3.70
C ASN A 342 -7.74 -28.67 -4.77
N GLU A 343 -8.94 -28.09 -4.60
CA GLU A 343 -9.82 -27.90 -5.76
C GLU A 343 -9.21 -26.76 -6.58
N ALA A 344 -8.39 -27.15 -7.56
CA ALA A 344 -7.97 -26.26 -8.62
C ALA A 344 -9.21 -25.47 -9.10
N PRO A 345 -9.10 -24.15 -9.33
CA PRO A 345 -10.18 -23.41 -9.96
C PRO A 345 -10.62 -24.22 -11.20
N PRO A 346 -11.93 -24.36 -11.47
CA PRO A 346 -12.40 -25.12 -12.62
C PRO A 346 -11.57 -24.66 -13.83
N ALA A 347 -11.00 -25.63 -14.54
CA ALA A 347 -9.99 -25.47 -15.58
C ALA A 347 -10.52 -24.69 -16.81
N ALA A 348 -10.96 -23.46 -16.60
CA ALA A 348 -11.61 -22.59 -17.56
C ALA A 348 -10.75 -21.37 -17.93
N LEU A 349 -9.49 -21.31 -17.48
CA LEU A 349 -8.53 -20.31 -17.97
C LEU A 349 -7.24 -20.90 -18.56
N SER A 350 -7.12 -22.23 -18.64
CA SER A 350 -6.08 -22.89 -19.46
C SER A 350 -6.48 -23.08 -20.93
N GLN A 351 -7.61 -22.52 -21.35
CA GLN A 351 -7.99 -22.42 -22.76
C GLN A 351 -8.32 -20.99 -23.13
N LEU A 352 -7.29 -20.17 -23.29
CA LEU A 352 -7.32 -19.04 -24.22
C LEU A 352 -6.14 -19.23 -25.18
N PRO A 353 -6.34 -18.94 -26.48
CA PRO A 353 -5.49 -19.38 -27.59
C PRO A 353 -4.04 -18.89 -27.53
#